data_AF-A0A948V9E4-F1
#
_entry.id   AF-A0A948V9E4-F1
#
_cell.length_a   1.000
_cell.length_b   1.000
_cell.length_c   1.000
_cell.angle_alpha   90.00
_cell.angle_beta   90.00
_cell.angle_gamma   90.00
#
_symmetry.space_group_name_H-M   'P 1'
#
loop_
_entity.id
_entity.type
_entity.pdbx_description
1 polymer ?
#
loop_
_entity_poly.entity_id
_entity_poly.type
_entity_poly.pdbx_seq_one_letter_code
_entity_poly.pdbx_strand_id
1 'polypeptide(L)'
;ATRTVGYNFVYLSDEFYLQAGVPFPPTGSYDGFYQVDNAIGLTPRLRDLWTEELEWAAEDGDLPTRPVTVLTGELAARAWSREFTPVLEAAGCPAVEVVGVRNTLYGHTVTVAGLLGGDDLRRALRSLPGEPARTVLLSPRVFNSDGLTLDGLTLEDLGRGLPHEILVAEEDGFVDFWSRLG
;
A
#
# COMPACT_ATOMS: atom_id res chain seq x y z
N ALA A 1 -18.00 -0.79 39.63
CA ALA A 1 -17.34 -2.03 39.18
C ALA A 1 -16.78 -1.77 37.79
N THR A 2 -15.47 -1.60 37.66
CA THR A 2 -14.81 -1.45 36.36
C THR A 2 -14.85 -2.82 35.69
N ARG A 3 -15.64 -2.94 34.62
CA ARG A 3 -15.78 -4.19 33.88
C ARG A 3 -14.56 -4.30 32.97
N THR A 4 -13.63 -5.19 33.31
CA THR A 4 -12.49 -5.50 32.44
C THR A 4 -13.03 -6.28 31.25
N VAL A 5 -13.15 -5.61 30.12
CA VAL A 5 -13.33 -6.27 28.83
C VAL A 5 -11.97 -6.83 28.41
N GLY A 6 -11.91 -8.09 27.99
CA GLY A 6 -10.67 -8.78 27.61
C GLY A 6 -10.08 -8.32 26.26
N TYR A 7 -10.31 -7.06 25.92
CA TYR A 7 -9.90 -6.38 24.70
C TYR A 7 -9.65 -4.90 25.03
N ASN A 8 -8.74 -4.25 24.30
CA ASN A 8 -8.47 -2.83 24.47
C ASN A 8 -9.71 -1.99 24.11
N PHE A 9 -10.03 -1.01 24.95
CA PHE A 9 -11.22 -0.15 24.75
C PHE A 9 -11.02 0.92 23.66
N VAL A 10 -9.77 1.33 23.43
CA VAL A 10 -9.39 2.36 22.45
C VAL A 10 -8.15 1.89 21.71
N TYR A 11 -8.15 2.05 20.39
CA TYR A 11 -6.98 1.90 19.54
C TYR A 11 -6.71 3.21 18.80
N LEU A 12 -5.45 3.55 18.62
CA LEU A 12 -5.06 4.61 17.70
C LEU A 12 -5.03 4.03 16.27
N SER A 13 -5.38 4.85 15.29
CA SER A 13 -5.13 4.50 13.89
C SER A 13 -3.64 4.53 13.58
N ASP A 14 -3.26 3.83 12.53
CA ASP A 14 -1.89 3.76 12.02
C ASP A 14 -1.31 5.14 11.71
N GLU A 15 -2.18 6.08 11.30
CA GLU A 15 -1.81 7.47 11.04
C GLU A 15 -1.12 8.13 12.24
N PHE A 16 -1.57 7.88 13.47
CA PHE A 16 -0.95 8.46 14.67
C PHE A 16 0.51 8.00 14.82
N TYR A 17 0.76 6.70 14.63
CA TYR A 17 2.10 6.13 14.76
C TYR A 17 3.03 6.65 13.66
N LEU A 18 2.54 6.71 12.43
CA LEU A 18 3.28 7.23 11.27
C LEU A 18 3.58 8.72 11.38
N GLN A 19 2.63 9.53 11.85
CA GLN A 19 2.84 10.98 12.05
C GLN A 19 3.77 11.27 13.22
N ALA A 20 3.65 10.54 14.32
CA ALA A 20 4.50 10.71 15.49
C ALA A 20 5.90 10.09 15.31
N GLY A 21 6.10 9.27 14.27
CA GLY A 21 7.37 8.57 14.03
C GLY A 21 7.70 7.54 15.11
N VAL A 22 6.71 7.06 15.86
CA VAL A 22 6.89 6.09 16.96
C VAL A 22 6.55 4.67 16.50
N PRO A 23 7.15 3.61 17.08
CA PRO A 23 6.90 2.24 16.64
C PRO A 23 5.43 1.84 16.78
N PHE A 24 4.96 0.98 15.88
CA PHE A 24 3.64 0.36 16.04
C PHE A 24 3.64 -0.61 17.23
N PRO A 25 2.51 -0.72 17.96
CA PRO A 25 2.28 -1.82 18.88
C PRO A 25 2.48 -3.18 18.20
N PRO A 26 2.91 -4.21 18.95
CA PRO A 26 2.93 -5.59 18.45
C PRO A 26 1.54 -6.00 17.95
N THR A 27 1.48 -6.80 16.88
CA THR A 27 0.24 -7.24 16.23
C THR A 27 -0.74 -7.96 17.18
N GLY A 28 -0.23 -8.68 18.17
CA GLY A 28 -1.04 -9.27 19.26
C GLY A 28 -1.82 -8.27 20.12
N SER A 29 -1.52 -6.97 20.05
CA SER A 29 -2.19 -5.91 20.82
C SER A 29 -3.51 -5.43 20.18
N TYR A 30 -3.81 -5.85 18.95
CA TYR A 30 -4.97 -5.38 18.18
C TYR A 30 -6.20 -6.29 18.30
N ASP A 31 -6.18 -7.24 19.24
CA ASP A 31 -7.31 -8.11 19.59
C ASP A 31 -8.01 -8.74 18.37
N GLY A 32 -7.25 -9.18 17.36
CA GLY A 32 -7.78 -9.81 16.15
C GLY A 32 -8.19 -8.84 15.03
N PHE A 33 -7.73 -7.58 15.08
CA PHE A 33 -7.83 -6.61 13.98
C PHE A 33 -9.27 -6.27 13.54
N TYR A 34 -10.24 -6.26 14.47
CA TYR A 34 -11.66 -5.98 14.18
C TYR A 34 -11.94 -4.63 13.48
N GLN A 35 -10.98 -3.70 13.51
CA GLN A 35 -11.13 -2.36 12.92
C GLN A 35 -10.07 -2.07 11.85
N VAL A 36 -9.47 -3.11 11.25
CA VAL A 36 -8.39 -2.95 10.24
C VAL A 36 -8.81 -2.08 9.05
N ASP A 37 -10.08 -2.15 8.64
CA ASP A 37 -10.63 -1.32 7.57
C ASP A 37 -10.63 0.17 7.87
N ASN A 38 -10.59 0.54 9.15
CA ASN A 38 -10.45 1.92 9.61
C ASN A 38 -8.98 2.32 9.82
N ALA A 39 -8.04 1.60 9.19
CA ALA A 39 -6.61 1.76 9.33
C ALA A 39 -6.13 1.66 10.80
N ILE A 40 -6.68 0.70 11.55
CA ILE A 40 -6.21 0.36 12.91
C ILE A 40 -5.49 -1.00 12.82
N GLY A 41 -4.16 -0.96 12.88
CA GLY A 41 -3.31 -2.14 12.83
C GLY A 41 -3.05 -2.70 11.42
N LEU A 42 -3.48 -2.00 10.36
CA LEU A 42 -3.32 -2.46 8.97
C LEU A 42 -1.84 -2.58 8.59
N THR A 43 -1.05 -1.56 8.91
CA THR A 43 0.38 -1.46 8.58
C THR A 43 1.19 -2.58 9.26
N PRO A 44 1.13 -2.75 10.60
CA PRO A 44 1.87 -3.85 11.23
C PRO A 44 1.32 -5.23 10.84
N ARG A 45 0.01 -5.37 10.54
CA ARG A 45 -0.56 -6.62 10.01
C ARG A 45 0.05 -6.97 8.65
N LEU A 46 0.05 -6.04 7.70
CA LEU A 46 0.60 -6.26 6.36
C LEU A 46 2.10 -6.52 6.41
N ARG A 47 2.84 -5.81 7.27
CA ARG A 47 4.28 -6.06 7.45
C ARG A 47 4.53 -7.50 7.92
N ASP A 48 3.82 -7.96 8.95
CA ASP A 48 4.00 -9.30 9.48
C ASP A 48 3.60 -10.35 8.44
N LEU A 49 2.46 -10.15 7.75
CA LEU A 49 2.00 -11.02 6.67
C LEU A 49 3.03 -11.12 5.53
N TRP A 50 3.52 -9.99 5.01
CA TRP A 50 4.49 -9.99 3.92
C TRP A 50 5.84 -10.55 4.35
N THR A 51 6.22 -10.41 5.63
CA THR A 51 7.42 -11.06 6.16
C THR A 51 7.29 -12.58 6.06
N GLU A 52 6.15 -13.14 6.47
CA GLU A 52 5.86 -14.58 6.35
C GLU A 52 5.81 -15.03 4.88
N GLU A 53 5.15 -14.25 4.00
CA GLU A 53 5.09 -14.56 2.56
C GLU A 53 6.47 -14.57 1.90
N LEU A 54 7.35 -13.63 2.27
CA LEU A 54 8.73 -13.58 1.75
C LEU A 54 9.58 -14.75 2.24
N GLU A 55 9.39 -15.19 3.48
CA GLU A 55 10.08 -16.38 4.01
C GLU A 55 9.71 -17.62 3.19
N TRP A 56 8.43 -17.84 2.92
CA TRP A 56 7.98 -18.96 2.08
C TRP A 56 8.44 -18.82 0.62
N ALA A 57 8.31 -17.64 0.03
CA ALA A 57 8.77 -17.38 -1.33
C ALA A 57 10.28 -17.61 -1.47
N ALA A 58 11.08 -17.30 -0.45
CA ALA A 58 12.51 -17.58 -0.43
C ALA A 58 12.83 -19.08 -0.38
N GLU A 59 12.04 -19.86 0.37
CA GLU A 59 12.19 -21.33 0.44
C GLU A 59 11.86 -22.01 -0.89
N ASP A 60 10.81 -21.52 -1.57
CA ASP A 60 10.34 -22.08 -2.85
C ASP A 60 11.12 -21.54 -4.07
N GLY A 61 11.92 -20.49 -3.88
CA GLY A 61 12.67 -19.83 -4.97
C GLY A 61 11.81 -18.91 -5.83
N ASP A 62 10.67 -18.47 -5.30
CA ASP A 62 9.63 -17.66 -5.93
C ASP A 62 9.67 -16.20 -5.45
N LEU A 63 10.82 -15.70 -5.00
CA LEU A 63 10.97 -14.28 -4.64
C LEU A 63 10.70 -13.39 -5.86
N PRO A 64 10.08 -12.21 -5.68
CA PRO A 64 9.86 -11.27 -6.77
C PRO A 64 11.17 -10.93 -7.50
N THR A 65 11.16 -10.92 -8.84
CA THR A 65 12.38 -10.61 -9.62
C THR A 65 12.29 -9.32 -10.44
N ARG A 66 11.07 -8.80 -10.62
CA ARG A 66 10.79 -7.61 -11.42
C ARG A 66 10.73 -6.33 -10.56
N PRO A 67 11.42 -5.23 -10.89
CA PRO A 67 11.22 -3.96 -10.19
C PRO A 67 9.84 -3.35 -10.45
N VAL A 68 9.27 -2.69 -9.44
CA VAL A 68 7.94 -2.06 -9.53
C VAL A 68 7.94 -0.64 -8.96
N THR A 69 7.01 0.18 -9.42
CA THR A 69 6.72 1.49 -8.85
C THR A 69 5.35 1.46 -8.19
N VAL A 70 5.25 1.79 -6.90
CA VAL A 70 3.98 1.89 -6.18
C VAL A 70 3.53 3.35 -6.14
N LEU A 71 2.35 3.63 -6.69
CA LEU A 71 1.68 4.92 -6.54
C LEU A 71 0.65 4.83 -5.42
N THR A 72 0.80 5.67 -4.40
CA THR A 72 -0.03 5.61 -3.18
C THR A 72 -0.18 6.97 -2.54
N GLY A 73 -1.04 7.12 -1.53
CA GLY A 73 -1.19 8.39 -0.80
C GLY A 73 0.06 8.73 0.02
N GLU A 74 0.29 10.01 0.32
CA GLU A 74 1.50 10.46 1.04
C GLU A 74 1.72 9.79 2.41
N LEU A 75 0.65 9.44 3.15
CA LEU A 75 0.77 8.73 4.42
C LEU A 75 1.17 7.28 4.21
N ALA A 76 0.54 6.63 3.23
CA ALA A 76 0.89 5.26 2.86
C ALA A 76 2.34 5.19 2.33
N ALA A 77 2.82 6.19 1.59
CA ALA A 77 4.22 6.25 1.16
C ALA A 77 5.20 6.31 2.36
N ARG A 78 4.81 6.95 3.48
CA ARG A 78 5.59 6.88 4.72
C ARG A 78 5.58 5.48 5.33
N ALA A 79 4.43 4.82 5.34
CA ALA A 79 4.32 3.43 5.80
C ALA A 79 5.25 2.51 5.00
N TRP A 80 5.24 2.63 3.67
CA TRP A 80 6.17 1.93 2.79
C TRP A 80 7.63 2.12 3.20
N SER A 81 8.08 3.37 3.30
CA SER A 81 9.49 3.67 3.61
C SER A 81 9.94 3.12 4.96
N ARG A 82 9.03 3.01 5.92
CA ARG A 82 9.36 2.68 7.31
C ARG A 82 9.14 1.22 7.67
N GLU A 83 8.13 0.60 7.09
CA GLU A 83 7.64 -0.71 7.52
C GLU A 83 7.77 -1.77 6.41
N PHE A 84 7.64 -1.42 5.13
CA PHE A 84 7.60 -2.39 4.04
C PHE A 84 8.91 -2.50 3.27
N THR A 85 9.44 -1.37 2.79
CA THR A 85 10.68 -1.35 2.00
C THR A 85 11.86 -2.04 2.72
N PRO A 86 12.10 -1.81 4.04
CA PRO A 86 13.20 -2.49 4.72
C PRO A 86 13.04 -4.03 4.76
N VAL A 87 11.81 -4.52 4.86
CA VAL A 87 11.51 -5.96 4.88
C VAL A 87 11.76 -6.57 3.49
N LEU A 88 11.29 -5.91 2.43
CA LEU A 88 11.50 -6.34 1.04
C LEU A 88 13.00 -6.34 0.68
N GLU A 89 13.73 -5.30 1.08
CA GLU A 89 15.17 -5.21 0.85
C GLU A 89 15.95 -6.29 1.61
N ALA A 90 15.57 -6.59 2.86
CA ALA A 90 16.19 -7.64 3.66
C ALA A 90 15.97 -9.04 3.06
N ALA A 91 14.82 -9.26 2.41
CA ALA A 91 14.53 -10.50 1.68
C ALA A 91 15.26 -10.60 0.32
N GLY A 92 15.96 -9.54 -0.12
CA GLY A 92 16.68 -9.52 -1.39
C GLY A 92 15.81 -9.23 -2.61
N CYS A 93 14.60 -8.70 -2.42
CA CYS A 93 13.73 -8.31 -3.52
C CYS A 93 14.30 -7.12 -4.31
N PRO A 94 13.91 -6.95 -5.59
CA PRO A 94 14.20 -5.77 -6.38
C PRO A 94 13.69 -4.49 -5.72
N ALA A 95 14.27 -3.35 -6.12
CA ALA A 95 13.85 -2.05 -5.60
C ALA A 95 12.36 -1.76 -5.91
N VAL A 96 11.64 -1.31 -4.88
CA VAL A 96 10.28 -0.76 -5.01
C VAL A 96 10.36 0.76 -4.92
N GLU A 97 10.12 1.44 -6.04
CA GLU A 97 10.02 2.91 -6.05
C GLU A 97 8.64 3.33 -5.55
N VAL A 98 8.56 4.11 -4.48
CA VAL A 98 7.28 4.53 -3.90
C VAL A 98 7.04 6.01 -4.16
N VAL A 99 5.95 6.32 -4.85
CA VAL A 99 5.55 7.68 -5.20
C VAL A 99 4.32 8.08 -4.39
N GLY A 100 4.52 9.00 -3.45
CA GLY A 100 3.45 9.63 -2.69
C GLY A 100 2.68 10.63 -3.55
N VAL A 101 1.40 10.34 -3.80
CA VAL A 101 0.48 11.15 -4.59
C VAL A 101 -0.27 12.09 -3.65
N ARG A 102 -0.14 13.39 -3.93
CA ARG A 102 -0.84 14.43 -3.20
C ARG A 102 -2.30 14.51 -3.63
N ASN A 103 -3.21 14.32 -2.67
CA ASN A 103 -4.65 14.40 -2.91
C ASN A 103 -5.09 15.85 -3.16
N THR A 104 -5.72 16.09 -4.30
CA THR A 104 -6.30 17.40 -4.64
C THR A 104 -7.83 17.36 -4.70
N LEU A 105 -8.43 16.16 -4.79
CA LEU A 105 -9.89 15.97 -4.82
C LEU A 105 -10.54 16.27 -3.46
N TYR A 106 -9.99 15.72 -2.37
CA TYR A 106 -10.49 15.93 -1.00
C TYR A 106 -9.59 16.86 -0.17
N GLY A 107 -8.56 17.42 -0.79
CA GLY A 107 -7.58 18.30 -0.15
C GLY A 107 -6.38 17.55 0.43
N HIS A 108 -5.29 18.29 0.59
CA HIS A 108 -3.96 17.73 0.84
C HIS A 108 -3.75 17.09 2.23
N THR A 109 -4.68 17.30 3.15
CA THR A 109 -4.66 16.64 4.46
C THR A 109 -5.18 15.20 4.40
N VAL A 110 -5.88 14.84 3.32
CA VAL A 110 -6.33 13.46 3.07
C VAL A 110 -5.21 12.71 2.35
N THR A 111 -4.56 11.79 3.04
CA THR A 111 -3.26 11.24 2.62
C THR A 111 -3.25 9.71 2.45
N VAL A 112 -4.43 9.08 2.53
CA VAL A 112 -4.62 7.63 2.34
C VAL A 112 -4.79 7.26 0.86
N ALA A 113 -4.39 6.04 0.50
CA ALA A 113 -4.46 5.56 -0.90
C ALA A 113 -5.89 5.48 -1.44
N GLY A 114 -6.83 4.96 -0.64
CA GLY A 114 -8.21 4.73 -1.07
C GLY A 114 -9.07 5.97 -1.25
N LEU A 115 -8.51 7.16 -0.97
CA LEU A 115 -9.19 8.44 -1.20
C LEU A 115 -8.54 9.28 -2.31
N LEU A 116 -7.60 8.70 -3.06
CA LEU A 116 -7.00 9.37 -4.22
C LEU A 116 -7.99 9.45 -5.39
N GLY A 117 -8.05 10.63 -6.02
CA GLY A 117 -8.72 10.79 -7.30
C GLY A 117 -7.89 10.23 -8.45
N GLY A 118 -8.57 9.77 -9.50
CA GLY A 118 -7.96 9.33 -10.75
C GLY A 118 -7.16 10.45 -11.44
N ASP A 119 -7.60 11.71 -11.37
CA ASP A 119 -6.84 12.83 -11.92
C ASP A 119 -5.49 13.04 -11.20
N ASP A 120 -5.46 12.81 -9.88
CA ASP A 120 -4.23 12.87 -9.09
C ASP A 120 -3.26 11.77 -9.51
N LEU A 121 -3.77 10.53 -9.62
CA LEU A 121 -3.02 9.38 -10.10
C LEU A 121 -2.49 9.59 -11.52
N ARG A 122 -3.34 10.08 -12.44
CA ARG A 122 -2.95 10.32 -13.83
C ARG A 122 -1.89 11.40 -13.96
N ARG A 123 -1.93 12.42 -13.09
CA ARG A 123 -0.85 13.43 -13.01
C ARG A 123 0.44 12.83 -12.49
N ALA A 124 0.39 12.00 -11.44
CA ALA A 124 1.57 11.30 -10.93
C ALA A 124 2.17 10.36 -11.99
N LEU A 125 1.34 9.57 -12.66
CA LEU A 125 1.72 8.67 -13.75
C LEU A 125 2.42 9.42 -14.91
N ARG A 126 1.88 10.56 -15.34
CA ARG A 126 2.51 11.41 -16.38
C ARG A 126 3.83 12.04 -15.95
N SER A 127 4.09 12.13 -14.65
CA SER A 127 5.33 12.69 -14.12
C SER A 127 6.47 11.67 -14.04
N LEU A 128 6.15 10.38 -14.20
CA LEU A 128 7.15 9.33 -14.25
C LEU A 128 7.98 9.45 -15.55
N PRO A 129 9.29 9.12 -15.52
CA PRO A 129 10.11 9.04 -16.73
C PRO A 129 9.54 8.03 -17.71
N GLY A 130 9.36 8.42 -18.98
CA GLY A 130 8.78 7.53 -20.00
C GLY A 130 9.69 6.37 -20.41
N GLU A 131 11.00 6.45 -20.17
CA GLU A 131 11.94 5.36 -20.40
C GLU A 131 12.92 5.16 -19.21
N PRO A 132 13.20 3.90 -18.81
CA PRO A 132 12.52 2.69 -19.28
C PRO A 132 11.05 2.66 -18.84
N ALA A 133 10.21 1.94 -19.60
CA ALA A 133 8.84 1.65 -19.18
C ALA A 133 8.84 0.95 -17.81
N ARG A 134 7.79 1.21 -17.02
CA ARG A 134 7.68 0.77 -15.62
C ARG A 134 6.44 -0.08 -15.44
N THR A 135 6.48 -1.02 -14.50
CA THR A 135 5.29 -1.64 -13.94
C THR A 135 4.86 -0.85 -12.71
N VAL A 136 3.71 -0.18 -12.83
CA VAL A 136 3.14 0.67 -11.79
C VAL A 136 2.02 -0.08 -11.09
N LEU A 137 2.12 -0.17 -9.77
CA LEU A 137 1.13 -0.82 -8.91
C LEU A 137 0.28 0.24 -8.20
N LEU A 138 -1.04 0.05 -8.28
CA LEU A 138 -2.04 0.83 -7.56
C LEU A 138 -2.70 -0.04 -6.49
N SER A 139 -3.09 0.58 -5.38
CA SER A 139 -3.92 -0.10 -4.36
C SER A 139 -5.31 -0.41 -4.93
N PRO A 140 -5.90 -1.59 -4.62
CA PRO A 140 -7.26 -1.90 -5.02
C PRO A 140 -8.28 -0.95 -4.38
N ARG A 141 -7.95 -0.34 -3.24
CA ARG A 141 -8.80 0.63 -2.53
C ARG A 141 -9.05 1.93 -3.31
N VAL A 142 -8.28 2.19 -4.37
CA VAL A 142 -8.47 3.34 -5.27
C VAL A 142 -9.76 3.20 -6.09
N PHE A 143 -10.20 1.97 -6.35
CA PHE A 143 -11.33 1.68 -7.21
C PHE A 143 -12.54 1.22 -6.37
N ASN A 144 -13.73 1.65 -6.76
CA ASN A 144 -14.97 1.14 -6.20
C ASN A 144 -15.34 -0.23 -6.83
N SER A 145 -16.50 -0.78 -6.44
CA SER A 145 -16.99 -2.06 -6.97
C SER A 145 -17.23 -2.09 -8.49
N ASP A 146 -17.38 -0.92 -9.11
CA ASP A 146 -17.57 -0.77 -10.56
C ASP A 146 -16.24 -0.58 -11.31
N GLY A 147 -15.11 -0.65 -10.61
CA GLY A 147 -13.78 -0.45 -11.21
C GLY A 147 -13.46 1.01 -11.52
N LEU A 148 -14.12 1.96 -10.85
CA LEU A 148 -13.96 3.40 -11.07
C LEU A 148 -13.27 4.07 -9.87
N THR A 149 -12.39 5.03 -10.17
CA THR A 149 -11.88 5.98 -9.17
C THR A 149 -12.99 6.89 -8.65
N LEU A 150 -12.72 7.64 -7.57
CA LEU A 150 -13.70 8.54 -6.93
C LEU A 150 -14.21 9.66 -7.85
N ASP A 151 -13.45 9.99 -8.90
CA ASP A 151 -13.76 10.96 -9.96
C ASP A 151 -14.12 10.28 -11.30
N GLY A 152 -14.35 8.97 -11.31
CA GLY A 152 -15.00 8.26 -12.42
C GLY A 152 -14.07 7.76 -13.52
N LEU A 153 -12.76 7.60 -13.27
CA LEU A 153 -11.82 7.04 -14.23
C LEU A 153 -11.67 5.53 -14.07
N THR A 154 -11.54 4.81 -15.18
CA THR A 154 -11.16 3.39 -15.18
C THR A 154 -9.64 3.21 -15.15
N LEU A 155 -9.17 2.00 -14.86
CA LEU A 155 -7.74 1.66 -14.99
C LEU A 155 -7.20 1.96 -16.41
N GLU A 156 -8.02 1.72 -17.44
CA GLU A 156 -7.66 2.03 -18.84
C GLU A 156 -7.46 3.53 -19.04
N ASP A 157 -8.34 4.37 -18.49
CA ASP A 157 -8.24 5.83 -18.59
C ASP A 157 -6.97 6.36 -17.92
N LEU A 158 -6.53 5.73 -16.82
CA LEU A 158 -5.29 6.08 -16.12
C LEU A 158 -4.05 5.79 -16.98
N GLY A 159 -4.03 4.65 -17.68
CA GLY A 159 -2.91 4.21 -18.52
C GLY A 159 -2.89 4.79 -19.93
N ARG A 160 -4.00 5.37 -20.39
CA ARG A 160 -4.14 5.82 -21.78
C ARG A 160 -3.06 6.84 -22.17
N GLY A 161 -2.24 6.45 -23.15
CA GLY A 161 -1.18 7.29 -23.74
C GLY A 161 0.12 7.30 -22.94
N LEU A 162 0.29 6.38 -21.98
CA LEU A 162 1.52 6.22 -21.20
C LEU A 162 2.26 4.94 -21.61
N PRO A 163 3.59 4.92 -21.51
CA PRO A 163 4.38 3.73 -21.82
C PRO A 163 4.39 2.70 -20.68
N HIS A 164 3.80 3.02 -19.53
CA HIS A 164 3.83 2.20 -18.33
C HIS A 164 2.75 1.11 -18.35
N GLU A 165 3.10 -0.05 -17.83
CA GLU A 165 2.13 -1.08 -17.47
C GLU A 165 1.53 -0.70 -16.12
N ILE A 166 0.21 -0.53 -16.04
CA ILE A 166 -0.48 -0.14 -14.80
C ILE A 166 -1.33 -1.31 -14.34
N LEU A 167 -1.05 -1.80 -13.14
CA LEU A 167 -1.72 -2.93 -12.52
C LEU A 167 -2.32 -2.54 -11.18
N VAL A 168 -3.36 -3.27 -10.77
CA VAL A 168 -3.92 -3.18 -9.43
C VAL A 168 -3.36 -4.34 -8.63
N ALA A 169 -2.67 -4.04 -7.53
CA ALA A 169 -2.09 -5.05 -6.67
C ALA A 169 -3.15 -5.72 -5.79
N GLU A 170 -2.79 -6.87 -5.21
CA GLU A 170 -3.54 -7.47 -4.11
C GLU A 170 -3.05 -6.87 -2.78
N GLU A 171 -3.96 -6.48 -1.88
CA GLU A 171 -3.57 -5.82 -0.63
C GLU A 171 -2.91 -6.79 0.35
N ASP A 172 -3.59 -7.90 0.65
CA ASP A 172 -3.06 -8.93 1.54
C ASP A 172 -1.97 -9.74 0.84
N GLY A 173 -2.21 -10.23 -0.38
CA GLY A 173 -1.29 -11.07 -1.17
C GLY A 173 -0.32 -10.28 -2.06
N PHE A 174 0.21 -9.16 -1.58
CA PHE A 174 1.07 -8.28 -2.40
C PHE A 174 2.33 -9.02 -2.90
N VAL A 175 2.98 -9.81 -2.03
CA VAL A 175 4.23 -10.49 -2.39
C VAL A 175 3.96 -11.58 -3.42
N ASP A 176 2.95 -12.42 -3.21
CA ASP A 176 2.53 -13.44 -4.19
C ASP A 176 2.14 -12.80 -5.54
N PHE A 177 1.34 -11.72 -5.50
CA PHE A 177 0.99 -10.97 -6.70
C PHE A 177 2.24 -10.49 -7.44
N TRP A 178 3.20 -9.91 -6.71
CA TRP A 178 4.43 -9.37 -7.28
C TRP A 178 5.34 -10.47 -7.86
N SER A 179 5.48 -11.60 -7.17
CA SER A 179 6.24 -12.77 -7.65
C SER A 179 5.72 -13.30 -8.98
N ARG A 180 4.40 -13.28 -9.21
CA ARG A 180 3.79 -13.74 -10.46
C ARG A 180 4.00 -12.81 -11.66
N LEU A 181 4.60 -11.62 -11.47
CA LEU A 181 4.87 -10.67 -12.57
C LEU A 181 6.10 -11.00 -13.41
N GLY A 182 6.93 -11.95 -12.97
CA GLY A 182 8.11 -12.41 -13.71
C GLY A 182 9.30 -12.75 -12.84
#